data_AF-A0A535JIU5-F1
#
_entry.id   AF-A0A535JIU5-F1
#
_cell.length_a   1.000
_cell.length_b   1.000
_cell.length_c   1.000
_cell.angle_alpha   90.00
_cell.angle_beta   90.00
_cell.angle_gamma   90.00
#
_symmetry.space_group_name_H-M   'P 1'
#
loop_
_entity.id
_entity.type
_entity.pdbx_description
1 polymer ?
#
loop_
_entity_poly.entity_id
_entity_poly.type
_entity_poly.pdbx_seq_one_letter_code
_entity_poly.pdbx_strand_id
1 'polypeptide(L)'
;AEGVRRLLPIWIGPDQAYSIATRIAGITSERPLTHDLIVDMLTKIGAEITRVVVKDLVADDSGGGVFHGSVFVQLADREIEVDCRPSDAIALAVRCSAR
;
A
#
# COMPACT_ATOMS: atom_id res chain seq x y z
N ALA A 1 -24.84 16.15 11.94
CA ALA A 1 -24.88 15.79 10.51
C ALA A 1 -24.15 14.47 10.36
N GLU A 2 -24.86 13.39 10.02
CA GLU A 2 -24.25 12.10 9.69
C GLU A 2 -23.20 12.33 8.59
N GLY A 3 -21.98 11.86 8.83
CA GLY A 3 -20.85 12.08 7.93
C GLY A 3 -21.16 11.53 6.55
N VAL A 4 -21.15 12.40 5.54
CA VAL A 4 -21.27 12.00 4.14
C VAL A 4 -20.19 10.96 3.86
N ARG A 5 -20.60 9.73 3.53
CA ARG A 5 -19.68 8.65 3.14
C ARG A 5 -18.99 9.04 1.84
N ARG A 6 -17.79 9.60 1.94
CA ARG A 6 -16.94 9.93 0.79
C ARG A 6 -16.23 8.68 0.32
N LEU A 7 -16.17 8.49 -1.00
CA LEU A 7 -15.46 7.39 -1.63
C LEU A 7 -14.47 7.99 -2.63
N LEU A 8 -13.24 7.50 -2.62
CA LEU A 8 -12.21 7.82 -3.61
C LEU A 8 -11.92 6.54 -4.40
N PRO A 9 -12.45 6.40 -5.63
CA PRO A 9 -12.19 5.21 -6.41
C PRO A 9 -10.77 5.27 -7.02
N ILE A 10 -10.05 4.15 -6.98
CA ILE A 10 -8.69 3.99 -7.50
C ILE A 10 -8.67 2.75 -8.40
N TRP A 11 -8.27 2.92 -9.65
CA TRP A 11 -8.22 1.85 -10.63
C TRP A 11 -6.86 1.14 -10.52
N ILE A 12 -6.91 -0.18 -10.38
CA ILE A 12 -5.73 -1.04 -10.25
C ILE A 12 -5.86 -2.22 -11.21
N GLY A 13 -4.75 -2.78 -11.64
CA GLY A 13 -4.73 -3.96 -12.48
C GLY A 13 -5.14 -5.24 -11.73
N PRO A 14 -5.46 -6.31 -12.47
CA PRO A 14 -5.99 -7.56 -11.90
C PRO A 14 -5.00 -8.21 -10.91
N ASP A 15 -3.71 -8.21 -11.20
CA ASP A 15 -2.71 -8.83 -10.32
C ASP A 15 -2.58 -8.09 -8.98
N GLN A 16 -2.67 -6.76 -9.00
CA GLN A 16 -2.66 -5.95 -7.78
C GLN A 16 -3.94 -6.19 -6.97
N ALA A 17 -5.09 -6.22 -7.64
CA ALA A 17 -6.37 -6.51 -7.01
C ALA A 17 -6.35 -7.90 -6.36
N TYR A 18 -5.80 -8.91 -7.03
CA TYR A 18 -5.67 -10.26 -6.51
C TYR A 18 -4.78 -10.31 -5.24
N SER A 19 -3.61 -9.65 -5.26
CA SER A 19 -2.72 -9.60 -4.09
C SER A 19 -3.36 -8.94 -2.86
N ILE A 20 -4.19 -7.92 -3.07
CA ILE A 20 -4.93 -7.23 -2.00
C ILE A 20 -6.08 -8.11 -1.50
N ALA A 21 -6.91 -8.60 -2.42
CA ALA A 21 -8.13 -9.35 -2.10
C ALA A 21 -7.84 -10.67 -1.39
N THR A 22 -6.83 -11.42 -1.83
CA THR A 22 -6.42 -12.67 -1.18
C THR A 22 -6.01 -12.45 0.27
N ARG A 23 -5.27 -11.37 0.54
CA ARG A 23 -4.87 -11.04 1.91
C ARG A 23 -6.04 -10.61 2.77
N ILE A 24 -6.94 -9.76 2.25
CA ILE A 24 -8.17 -9.36 2.95
C ILE A 24 -9.05 -10.59 3.27
N ALA A 25 -9.12 -11.55 2.35
CA ALA A 25 -9.84 -12.80 2.53
C ALA A 25 -9.14 -13.78 3.51
N GLY A 26 -7.96 -13.45 4.03
CA GLY A 26 -7.19 -14.30 4.93
C GLY A 26 -6.57 -15.53 4.25
N ILE A 27 -6.53 -15.57 2.92
CA ILE A 27 -5.97 -16.69 2.16
C ILE A 27 -4.44 -16.59 2.22
N THR A 28 -3.79 -17.67 2.68
CA THR A 28 -2.34 -17.78 2.74
C THR A 28 -1.83 -18.70 1.62
N SER A 29 -0.79 -18.26 0.93
CA SER A 29 -0.06 -19.06 -0.06
C SER A 29 1.01 -19.94 0.62
N GLU A 30 1.35 -21.09 0.03
CA GLU A 30 2.42 -21.99 0.52
C GLU A 30 3.80 -21.31 0.52
N ARG A 31 4.01 -20.37 -0.42
CA ARG A 31 5.21 -19.55 -0.53
C ARG A 31 4.84 -18.06 -0.45
N PRO A 32 5.68 -17.21 0.16
CA PRO A 32 5.40 -15.79 0.30
C PRO A 32 5.22 -15.15 -1.08
N LEU A 33 4.14 -14.37 -1.24
CA LEU A 33 3.95 -13.52 -2.42
C LEU A 33 4.82 -12.27 -2.32
N THR A 34 4.85 -11.45 -3.36
CA THR A 34 5.73 -10.29 -3.45
C THR A 34 5.64 -9.34 -2.25
N HIS A 35 4.42 -8.96 -1.84
CA HIS A 35 4.24 -8.06 -0.70
C HIS A 35 4.57 -8.74 0.64
N ASP A 36 4.38 -10.07 0.76
CA ASP A 36 4.79 -10.81 1.95
C ASP A 36 6.32 -10.86 2.07
N LEU A 37 7.00 -11.09 0.94
CA LEU A 37 8.47 -11.07 0.86
C LEU A 37 9.04 -9.71 1.25
N ILE A 38 8.44 -8.61 0.78
CA ILE A 38 8.87 -7.25 1.13
C ILE A 38 8.76 -7.00 2.63
N VAL A 39 7.64 -7.38 3.25
CA VAL A 39 7.43 -7.22 4.70
C VAL A 39 8.44 -8.05 5.50
N ASP A 40 8.67 -9.30 5.10
CA ASP A 40 9.68 -10.18 5.74
C ASP A 40 11.10 -9.61 5.61
N MET A 41 11.46 -9.09 4.43
CA MET A 41 12.75 -8.43 4.20
C MET A 41 12.94 -7.22 5.11
N LEU A 42 11.95 -6.31 5.18
CA LEU A 42 12.00 -5.13 6.04
C LEU A 42 12.14 -5.52 7.51
N THR A 43 11.33 -6.48 7.96
CA THR A 43 11.37 -6.99 9.34
C THR A 43 12.76 -7.52 9.69
N LYS A 44 13.38 -8.31 8.79
CA LYS A 44 14.71 -8.91 9.03
C LYS A 44 15.85 -7.89 9.09
N ILE A 45 15.70 -6.73 8.46
CA ILE A 45 16.68 -5.63 8.56
C ILE A 45 16.35 -4.64 9.69
N GLY A 46 15.36 -4.95 10.54
CA GLY A 46 14.96 -4.10 11.67
C GLY A 46 14.16 -2.87 11.25
N ALA A 47 13.45 -2.95 10.12
CA ALA A 47 12.58 -1.90 9.62
C ALA A 47 11.10 -2.29 9.75
N GLU A 48 10.24 -1.30 9.99
CA GLU A 48 8.78 -1.48 10.12
C GLU A 48 8.04 -0.48 9.25
N ILE A 49 7.00 -0.94 8.54
CA ILE A 49 6.07 -0.04 7.84
C ILE A 49 5.08 0.55 8.87
N THR A 50 5.16 1.85 9.12
CA THR A 50 4.35 2.54 10.13
C THR A 50 3.07 3.15 9.57
N ARG A 51 3.12 3.60 8.32
CA ARG A 51 2.04 4.37 7.70
C ARG A 51 2.07 4.26 6.18
N VAL A 52 0.89 4.30 5.57
CA VAL A 52 0.77 4.51 4.12
C VAL A 52 -0.08 5.73 3.81
N VAL A 53 0.20 6.41 2.70
CA VAL A 53 -0.56 7.59 2.26
C VAL A 53 -0.82 7.50 0.77
N VAL A 54 -2.05 7.79 0.35
CA VAL A 54 -2.36 8.16 -1.05
C VAL A 54 -2.38 9.68 -1.08
N LYS A 55 -1.42 10.29 -1.76
CA LYS A 55 -1.08 11.73 -1.62
C LYS A 55 -1.79 12.59 -2.65
N ASP A 56 -1.47 12.35 -3.91
CA ASP A 56 -1.71 13.28 -5.00
C ASP A 56 -2.24 12.53 -6.23
N LEU A 57 -3.01 13.24 -7.06
CA LEU A 57 -3.37 12.82 -8.40
C LEU A 57 -2.58 13.68 -9.37
N VAL A 58 -1.60 13.07 -10.04
CA VAL A 58 -0.85 13.74 -11.11
C VAL A 58 -1.67 13.61 -12.38
N ALA A 59 -2.29 14.72 -12.81
CA ALA A 59 -3.13 14.75 -14.00
C ALA A 59 -2.32 14.45 -15.26
N ASP A 60 -2.95 13.77 -16.22
CA ASP A 60 -2.43 13.64 -17.57
C ASP A 60 -3.15 14.59 -18.55
N ASP A 61 -2.58 14.75 -19.74
CA ASP A 61 -3.12 15.62 -20.79
C ASP A 61 -4.47 15.13 -21.35
N SER A 62 -4.92 13.94 -20.95
CA SER A 62 -6.16 13.30 -21.40
C SER A 62 -7.33 13.52 -20.44
N GLY A 63 -7.13 14.32 -19.38
CA GLY A 63 -8.12 14.58 -18.33
C GLY A 63 -8.22 13.45 -17.29
N GLY A 64 -7.30 12.48 -17.33
CA GLY A 64 -7.10 11.46 -16.32
C GLY A 64 -6.02 11.86 -15.32
N GLY A 65 -5.42 10.85 -14.68
CA GLY A 65 -4.24 11.04 -13.83
C GLY A 65 -3.82 9.78 -13.10
N VAL A 66 -2.58 9.80 -12.59
CA VAL A 66 -2.00 8.73 -11.79
C VAL A 66 -1.99 9.16 -10.34
N PHE A 67 -2.65 8.37 -9.49
CA PHE A 67 -2.53 8.55 -8.05
C PHE A 67 -1.13 8.11 -7.60
N HIS A 68 -0.52 8.92 -6.74
CA HIS A 68 0.77 8.62 -6.12
C HIS A 68 0.54 8.25 -4.65
N GLY A 69 1.36 7.33 -4.16
CA GLY A 69 1.31 6.88 -2.78
C GLY A 69 2.69 6.91 -2.14
N SER A 70 2.72 6.79 -0.82
CA SER A 70 3.97 6.58 -0.09
C SER A 70 3.81 5.63 1.06
N VAL A 71 4.88 4.88 1.30
CA VAL A 71 5.03 3.99 2.44
C VAL A 71 6.08 4.61 3.34
N PHE A 72 5.72 4.82 4.61
CA PHE A 72 6.63 5.30 5.64
C PHE A 72 7.20 4.11 6.39
N VAL A 73 8.52 4.01 6.41
CA VAL A 73 9.27 2.91 6.99
C VAL A 73 10.14 3.45 8.13
N GLN A 74 9.87 3.01 9.35
CA GLN A 74 10.72 3.27 10.50
C GLN A 74 11.93 2.34 10.45
N LEU A 75 13.14 2.89 10.56
CA LEU A 75 14.38 2.13 10.69
C LEU A 75 15.27 2.84 11.70
N ALA A 76 15.54 2.20 12.85
CA ALA A 76 16.21 2.82 13.98
C ALA A 76 15.52 4.14 14.40
N ASP A 77 16.21 5.28 14.32
CA ASP A 77 15.77 6.61 14.73
C ASP A 77 15.22 7.48 13.59
N ARG A 78 15.10 6.92 12.38
CA ARG A 78 14.60 7.65 11.19
C ARG A 78 13.35 7.02 10.60
N GLU A 79 12.44 7.88 10.13
CA GLU A 79 11.34 7.51 9.25
C GLU A 79 11.77 7.79 7.80
N ILE A 80 11.67 6.78 6.94
CA ILE A 80 12.01 6.85 5.52
C ILE A 80 10.71 6.82 4.73
N GLU A 81 10.50 7.83 3.91
CA GLU A 81 9.40 7.86 2.96
C GLU A 81 9.81 7.20 1.64
N VAL A 82 9.03 6.23 1.18
CA VAL A 82 9.25 5.53 -0.08
C VAL A 82 8.09 5.81 -1.01
N ASP A 83 8.38 6.41 -2.17
CA ASP A 83 7.40 6.63 -3.23
C ASP A 83 6.92 5.30 -3.84
N CYS A 84 5.62 5.19 -4.10
CA CYS A 84 5.01 3.98 -4.65
C CYS A 84 3.67 4.26 -5.33
N ARG A 85 3.13 3.24 -6.00
CA ARG A 85 1.74 3.28 -6.47
C ARG A 85 0.78 3.04 -5.30
N PRO A 86 -0.42 3.61 -5.32
CA PRO A 86 -1.45 3.38 -4.30
C PRO A 86 -1.78 1.90 -4.11
N SER A 87 -1.76 1.10 -5.18
CA SER A 87 -1.99 -0.34 -5.09
C SER A 87 -0.98 -1.05 -4.20
N ASP A 88 0.30 -0.65 -4.26
CA ASP A 88 1.36 -1.24 -3.46
C ASP A 88 1.25 -0.79 -2.01
N ALA A 89 0.94 0.50 -1.80
CA ALA A 89 0.67 1.06 -0.48
C ALA A 89 -0.48 0.31 0.23
N ILE A 90 -1.60 0.11 -0.46
CA ILE A 90 -2.75 -0.63 0.08
C ILE A 90 -2.39 -2.10 0.33
N ALA A 91 -1.67 -2.75 -0.59
CA ALA A 91 -1.26 -4.15 -0.45
C ALA A 91 -0.34 -4.39 0.76
N LEU A 92 0.53 -3.43 1.09
CA LEU A 92 1.35 -3.47 2.29
C LEU A 92 0.54 -3.15 3.56
N ALA A 93 -0.37 -2.17 3.49
CA ALA A 93 -1.22 -1.81 4.63
C ALA A 93 -2.14 -2.95 5.08
N VAL A 94 -2.65 -3.79 4.17
CA VAL A 94 -3.45 -4.96 4.57
C VAL A 94 -2.63 -6.12 5.16
N ARG A 95 -1.30 -6.03 5.11
CA ARG A 95 -0.36 -7.03 5.65
C ARG A 95 0.30 -6.59 6.94
N CYS A 96 0.49 -5.29 7.12
CA CYS A 96 1.08 -4.69 8.30
C CYS A 96 -0.01 -4.08 9.20
N SER A 97 0.32 -3.82 10.46
CA SER A 97 -0.52 -2.96 11.31
C SER A 97 -0.23 -1.47 11.03
N ALA A 98 -0.07 -1.12 9.75
CA ALA A 98 0.24 0.23 9.31
C ALA A 98 -1.01 1.10 9.40
N ARG A 99 -0.82 2.37 9.78
CA ARG A 99 -1.90 3.37 9.81
C ARG A 99 -2.18 3.96 8.44
#